data_AF-A0A356KLP6-F1
#
_entry.id   AF-A0A356KLP6-F1
#
_cell.length_a   1.000
_cell.length_b   1.000
_cell.length_c   1.000
_cell.angle_alpha   90.00
_cell.angle_beta   90.00
_cell.angle_gamma   90.00
#
_symmetry.space_group_name_H-M   'P 1'
#
loop_
_entity.id
_entity.type
_entity.pdbx_description
1 polymer ?
#
loop_
_entity_poly.entity_id
_entity_poly.type
_entity_poly.pdbx_seq_one_letter_code
_entity_poly.pdbx_strand_id
1 'polypeptide(L)'
;PYMAPEQVSGESDLGPPVDVWALGALIYRCLTGRPPIPGTTYEELAAWHSAQRVTPPQEENPAADPTLSQLAMRCLSWDPDERPDAAEVADFLADEALGAAAPDATGRGLAWGA
;
A
#
# COMPACT_ATOMS: atom_id res chain seq x y z
N PRO A 1 -6.68 3.48 -9.01
CA PRO A 1 -5.35 3.46 -8.34
C PRO A 1 -5.15 2.42 -7.22
N TYR A 2 -6.13 1.57 -6.88
CA TYR A 2 -5.99 0.50 -5.86
C TYR A 2 -6.20 -0.91 -6.42
N MET A 3 -6.52 -1.00 -7.71
CA MET A 3 -6.73 -2.26 -8.41
C MET A 3 -5.38 -2.92 -8.66
N ALA A 4 -5.31 -4.23 -8.41
CA ALA A 4 -4.10 -5.01 -8.63
C ALA A 4 -3.85 -5.28 -10.13
N PRO A 5 -2.60 -5.47 -10.58
CA PRO A 5 -2.26 -5.71 -11.98
C PRO A 5 -3.03 -6.86 -12.64
N GLU A 6 -3.22 -7.96 -11.92
CA GLU A 6 -3.97 -9.14 -12.35
C GLU A 6 -5.46 -8.83 -12.56
N GLN A 7 -6.03 -7.92 -11.75
CA GLN A 7 -7.40 -7.44 -11.94
C GLN A 7 -7.52 -6.57 -13.20
N VAL A 8 -6.52 -5.73 -13.47
CA VAL A 8 -6.45 -4.90 -14.69
C VAL A 8 -6.23 -5.78 -15.94
N SER A 9 -5.56 -6.92 -15.79
CA SER A 9 -5.34 -7.88 -16.87
C SER A 9 -6.57 -8.75 -17.15
N GLY A 10 -7.60 -8.67 -16.32
CA GLY A 10 -8.83 -9.45 -16.46
C GLY A 10 -8.65 -10.93 -16.12
N GLU A 11 -7.69 -11.25 -15.26
CA GLU A 11 -7.52 -12.62 -14.77
C GLU A 11 -8.76 -13.09 -14.02
N SER A 12 -9.07 -14.39 -14.16
CA SER A 12 -10.31 -14.97 -13.62
C SER A 12 -10.15 -15.58 -12.24
N ASP A 13 -8.92 -15.89 -11.82
CA ASP A 13 -8.60 -16.45 -10.52
C ASP A 13 -8.01 -15.36 -9.62
N LEU A 14 -8.90 -14.49 -9.12
CA LEU A 14 -8.53 -13.40 -8.22
C LEU A 14 -8.68 -13.88 -6.77
N GLY A 15 -7.60 -13.79 -6.00
CA GLY A 15 -7.56 -14.25 -4.60
C GLY A 15 -7.17 -13.15 -3.61
N PRO A 16 -6.94 -13.50 -2.34
CA PRO A 16 -6.51 -12.57 -1.28
C PRO A 16 -5.34 -11.61 -1.63
N PRO A 17 -4.35 -11.96 -2.49
CA PRO A 17 -3.29 -11.04 -2.87
C PRO A 17 -3.74 -9.71 -3.48
N VAL A 18 -4.95 -9.63 -4.06
CA VAL A 18 -5.49 -8.37 -4.59
C VAL A 18 -5.75 -7.34 -3.49
N ASP A 19 -6.19 -7.80 -2.31
CA ASP A 19 -6.44 -6.93 -1.16
C ASP A 19 -5.12 -6.47 -0.53
N VAL A 20 -4.09 -7.32 -0.54
CA VAL A 20 -2.74 -6.96 -0.11
C VAL A 20 -2.17 -5.85 -0.99
N TRP A 21 -2.36 -5.93 -2.30
CA TRP A 21 -1.98 -4.84 -3.21
C TRP A 21 -2.70 -3.54 -2.87
N ALA A 22 -4.02 -3.59 -2.69
CA ALA A 22 -4.81 -2.41 -2.34
C ALA A 22 -4.35 -1.79 -1.00
N LEU A 23 -4.01 -2.63 -0.01
CA LEU A 23 -3.44 -2.20 1.26
C LEU A 23 -2.06 -1.56 1.07
N GLY A 24 -1.17 -2.15 0.27
CA GLY A 24 0.12 -1.56 -0.10
C GLY A 24 -0.03 -0.16 -0.72
N ALA A 25 -0.99 -0.01 -1.65
CA ALA A 25 -1.30 1.28 -2.26
C ALA A 25 -1.87 2.30 -1.26
N LEU A 26 -2.58 1.85 -0.23
CA LEU A 26 -3.06 2.70 0.86
C LEU A 26 -1.90 3.17 1.75
N ILE A 27 -1.02 2.26 2.19
CA ILE A 27 0.17 2.58 2.99
C ILE A 27 1.04 3.58 2.23
N TYR A 28 1.29 3.32 0.94
CA TYR A 28 2.00 4.22 0.05
C TYR A 28 1.40 5.63 0.06
N ARG A 29 0.07 5.73 -0.05
CA ARG A 29 -0.63 7.02 -0.05
C ARG A 29 -0.52 7.71 1.30
N CYS A 30 -0.58 6.99 2.41
CA CYS A 30 -0.36 7.57 3.73
C CYS A 30 1.05 8.18 3.86
N LEU A 31 2.06 7.54 3.26
CA LEU A 31 3.45 8.01 3.31
C LEU A 31 3.73 9.18 2.36
N THR A 32 3.06 9.25 1.20
CA THR A 32 3.42 10.21 0.13
C THR A 32 2.34 11.24 -0.18
N GLY A 33 1.13 11.07 0.35
CA GLY A 33 -0.05 11.89 0.05
C GLY A 33 -0.73 11.57 -1.29
N ARG A 34 -0.21 10.64 -2.09
CA ARG A 34 -0.73 10.29 -3.41
C ARG A 34 -0.67 8.78 -3.68
N PRO A 35 -1.51 8.20 -4.57
CA PRO A 35 -1.41 6.79 -4.89
C PRO A 35 -0.10 6.43 -5.61
N PRO A 36 0.32 5.15 -5.57
CA PRO A 36 1.50 4.68 -6.31
C PRO A 36 1.30 4.76 -7.83
N ILE A 37 0.06 4.55 -8.30
CA ILE A 37 -0.30 4.56 -9.71
C ILE A 37 -1.21 5.77 -10.00
N PRO A 38 -0.84 6.64 -10.96
CA PRO A 38 -1.73 7.67 -11.48
C PRO A 38 -2.79 7.00 -12.37
N GLY A 39 -4.06 7.22 -12.06
CA GLY A 39 -5.17 6.68 -12.85
C GLY A 39 -6.36 6.28 -12.00
N THR A 40 -7.54 6.67 -12.47
CA THR A 40 -8.83 6.39 -11.84
C THR A 40 -9.75 5.58 -12.75
N THR A 41 -9.53 5.59 -14.06
CA THR A 41 -10.25 4.73 -15.01
C THR A 41 -9.48 3.45 -15.30
N TYR A 42 -10.18 2.44 -15.81
CA TYR A 42 -9.58 1.18 -16.22
C TYR A 42 -8.57 1.39 -17.36
N GLU A 43 -8.89 2.26 -18.32
CA GLU A 43 -8.03 2.57 -19.46
C GLU A 43 -6.71 3.23 -19.02
N GLU A 44 -6.77 4.16 -18.06
CA GLU A 44 -5.58 4.81 -17.49
C GLU A 44 -4.68 3.78 -16.78
N LEU A 45 -5.29 2.89 -16.00
CA LEU A 45 -4.56 1.83 -15.29
C LEU A 45 -3.96 0.80 -16.26
N ALA A 46 -4.68 0.42 -17.30
CA ALA A 46 -4.19 -0.49 -18.34
C ALA A 46 -3.03 0.12 -19.14
N ALA A 47 -3.08 1.42 -19.44
CA ALA A 47 -1.96 2.11 -20.08
C ALA A 47 -0.72 2.12 -19.18
N TRP A 48 -0.89 2.39 -17.89
CA TRP A 48 0.20 2.40 -16.92
C TRP A 48 0.77 1.01 -16.63
N HIS A 49 -0.06 -0.04 -16.66
CA HIS A 49 0.33 -1.44 -16.46
C HIS A 49 1.56 -1.85 -17.30
N SER A 50 1.68 -1.30 -18.51
CA SER A 50 2.81 -1.55 -19.41
C SER A 50 4.18 -1.08 -18.88
N ALA A 51 4.20 -0.12 -17.96
CA ALA A 51 5.42 0.44 -17.39
C ALA A 51 5.96 -0.34 -16.18
N GLN A 52 5.13 -1.19 -15.56
CA GLN A 52 5.48 -2.10 -14.45
C GLN A 52 6.33 -1.49 -13.32
N ARG A 53 6.16 -0.21 -12.99
CA ARG A 53 7.07 0.46 -12.07
C ARG A 53 6.39 1.42 -11.12
N VAL A 54 6.27 1.00 -9.86
CA VAL A 54 5.97 1.90 -8.75
C VAL A 54 7.26 2.57 -8.27
N THR A 55 7.29 3.90 -8.20
CA THR A 55 8.38 4.65 -7.55
C THR A 55 8.31 4.39 -6.04
N PRO A 56 9.41 4.07 -5.34
CA PRO A 56 9.38 3.88 -3.89
C PRO A 56 8.91 5.13 -3.10
N PRO A 57 8.16 4.98 -1.99
CA PRO A 57 7.71 6.11 -1.17
C PRO A 57 8.81 7.09 -0.76
N GLN A 58 10.00 6.59 -0.42
CA GLN A 58 11.12 7.44 0.00
C GLN A 58 11.70 8.31 -1.11
N GLU A 59 11.56 7.90 -2.38
CA GLU A 59 11.95 8.74 -3.51
C GLU A 59 10.96 9.91 -3.69
N GLU A 60 9.68 9.71 -3.35
CA GLU A 60 8.64 10.74 -3.47
C GLU A 60 8.50 11.62 -2.21
N ASN A 61 8.72 11.04 -1.03
CA ASN A 61 8.77 11.73 0.25
C ASN A 61 9.97 11.22 1.05
N PRO A 62 11.11 11.95 1.06
CA PRO A 62 12.30 11.55 1.82
C PRO A 62 12.08 11.45 3.34
N ALA A 63 11.01 12.02 3.88
CA ALA A 63 10.64 11.90 5.30
C ALA A 63 9.75 10.68 5.60
N ALA A 64 9.38 9.90 4.58
CA ALA A 64 8.62 8.66 4.77
C ALA A 64 9.43 7.64 5.56
N ASP A 65 8.75 6.95 6.47
CA ASP A 65 9.35 5.90 7.27
C ASP A 65 9.94 4.78 6.35
N PRO A 66 11.23 4.43 6.48
CA PRO A 66 11.88 3.44 5.62
C PRO A 66 11.27 2.04 5.73
N THR A 67 10.78 1.67 6.92
CA THR A 67 10.26 0.35 7.23
C THR A 67 8.87 0.18 6.61
N LEU A 68 7.99 1.16 6.78
CA LEU A 68 6.69 1.20 6.11
C LEU A 68 6.82 1.37 4.60
N SER A 69 7.83 2.09 4.12
CA SER A 69 8.11 2.19 2.68
C SER A 69 8.45 0.83 2.09
N GLN A 70 9.29 0.04 2.75
CA GLN A 70 9.63 -1.31 2.31
C GLN A 70 8.41 -2.24 2.32
N LEU A 71 7.59 -2.18 3.38
CA LEU A 71 6.34 -2.95 3.45
C LEU A 71 5.42 -2.59 2.28
N ALA A 72 5.19 -1.31 2.02
CA ALA A 72 4.36 -0.86 0.90
C ALA A 72 4.88 -1.42 -0.44
N MET A 73 6.19 -1.39 -0.66
CA MET A 73 6.79 -1.92 -1.89
C MET A 73 6.67 -3.44 -2.01
N ARG A 74 6.75 -4.21 -0.91
CA ARG A 74 6.50 -5.66 -0.92
C ARG A 74 5.05 -5.99 -1.26
N CYS A 75 4.10 -5.28 -0.66
CA CYS A 75 2.67 -5.43 -0.97
C CYS A 75 2.34 -5.07 -2.42
N LEU A 76 3.10 -4.13 -3.00
CA LEU A 76 2.98 -3.68 -4.39
C LEU A 76 3.87 -4.50 -5.36
N SER A 77 4.26 -5.73 -5.00
CA SER A 77 4.91 -6.61 -5.98
C SER A 77 3.95 -6.94 -7.12
N TRP A 78 4.48 -6.94 -8.33
CA TRP A 78 3.69 -7.24 -9.53
C TRP A 78 3.20 -8.68 -9.51
N ASP A 79 4.07 -9.59 -9.11
CA ASP A 79 3.75 -11.00 -8.92
C ASP A 79 2.95 -11.17 -7.62
N PRO A 80 1.70 -11.68 -7.68
CA PRO A 80 0.89 -11.94 -6.51
C PRO A 80 1.55 -12.87 -5.48
N ASP A 81 2.39 -13.82 -5.92
CA ASP A 81 3.04 -14.82 -5.07
C ASP A 81 4.23 -14.25 -4.29
N GLU A 82 4.75 -13.09 -4.70
CA GLU A 82 5.82 -12.39 -3.98
C GLU A 82 5.29 -11.45 -2.89
N ARG A 83 3.96 -11.26 -2.84
CA ARG A 83 3.33 -10.39 -1.83
C ARG A 83 3.26 -11.14 -0.50
N PRO A 84 3.46 -10.43 0.63
CA PRO A 84 3.16 -11.01 1.94
C PRO A 84 1.67 -11.33 2.05
N ASP A 85 1.30 -12.29 2.88
CA ASP A 85 -0.11 -12.48 3.23
C ASP A 85 -0.60 -11.40 4.21
N ALA A 86 -1.92 -11.31 4.39
CA ALA A 86 -2.52 -10.30 5.25
C ALA A 86 -2.12 -10.44 6.74
N ALA A 87 -1.80 -11.65 7.21
CA ALA A 87 -1.36 -11.89 8.57
C ALA A 87 0.07 -11.37 8.76
N GLU A 88 0.97 -11.64 7.81
CA GLU A 88 2.34 -11.12 7.80
C GLU A 88 2.37 -9.58 7.79
N VAL A 89 1.47 -8.95 7.02
CA VAL A 89 1.34 -7.48 7.01
C VAL A 89 0.85 -6.97 8.36
N ALA A 90 -0.14 -7.64 8.97
CA ALA A 90 -0.67 -7.25 10.27
C ALA A 90 0.37 -7.37 11.38
N ASP A 91 1.12 -8.48 11.41
CA ASP A 91 2.19 -8.73 12.39
C ASP A 91 3.29 -7.66 12.27
N PHE A 92 3.72 -7.35 11.04
CA PHE A 92 4.71 -6.30 10.80
C PHE A 92 4.23 -4.94 11.30
N LEU A 93 2.98 -4.56 11.01
CA LEU A 93 2.42 -3.28 11.46
C LEU A 93 2.26 -3.23 12.98
N ALA A 94 1.93 -4.35 13.62
CA ALA A 94 1.84 -4.45 15.07
C ALA A 94 3.21 -4.27 15.73
N ASP A 95 4.25 -4.90 15.20
CA ASP A 95 5.63 -4.75 15.69
C ASP A 95 6.12 -3.31 15.54
N GLU A 96 5.88 -2.68 14.40
CA GLU A 96 6.22 -1.27 14.18
C GLU A 96 5.44 -0.34 15.10
N ALA A 97 4.13 -0.58 15.33
CA ALA A 97 3.32 0.23 16.24
C ALA A 97 3.73 0.08 17.71
N LEU A 98 4.23 -1.10 18.10
CA LEU A 98 4.78 -1.35 19.44
C LEU A 98 6.18 -0.74 19.60
N GLY A 99 6.97 -0.66 18.53
CA GLY A 99 8.27 0.04 18.49
C GLY A 99 8.13 1.57 18.46
N ALA A 100 7.11 2.08 17.78
CA ALA A 100 6.68 3.46 17.78
C ALA A 100 5.78 3.74 18.99
N ALA A 101 6.30 3.59 20.21
CA ALA A 101 5.58 4.00 21.42
C ALA A 101 4.96 5.39 21.20
N ALA A 102 3.63 5.44 21.33
CA ALA A 102 2.75 6.48 20.79
C ALA A 102 3.29 7.91 20.94
N PRO A 103 3.10 8.80 19.94
CA PRO A 103 3.16 10.22 20.22
C PRO A 103 2.19 10.49 21.37
N ASP A 104 2.74 11.05 22.43
CA ASP A 104 2.08 11.54 23.62
C ASP A 104 0.69 12.06 23.25
N ALA A 105 -0.33 11.30 23.63
CA ALA A 105 -1.75 11.61 23.43
C ALA A 105 -2.20 12.79 24.32
N THR A 106 -1.35 13.81 24.47
CA THR A 106 -1.71 15.08 25.07
C THR A 106 -2.25 15.98 23.95
N GLY A 107 -3.53 15.78 23.63
CA GLY A 107 -4.35 16.85 23.07
C GLY A 107 -4.74 16.70 21.60
N ARG A 108 -5.67 15.79 21.32
CA ARG A 108 -6.94 16.09 20.59
C ARG A 108 -7.76 14.81 20.53
N GLY A 109 -8.81 14.75 21.35
CA GLY A 109 -9.79 13.67 21.32
C GLY A 109 -10.45 13.62 19.95
N LEU A 110 -10.24 12.51 19.24
CA LEU A 110 -11.09 12.12 18.11
C LEU A 110 -12.17 11.21 18.67
N ALA A 111 -13.31 11.81 18.99
CA ALA A 111 -14.54 11.08 19.22
C ALA A 111 -15.01 10.53 17.88
N TRP A 112 -14.90 9.21 17.69
CA TRP A 112 -15.57 8.52 16.61
C TRP A 112 -17.04 8.37 17.04
N GLY A 113 -17.91 9.16 16.40
CA GLY A 113 -19.35 9.15 16.63
C GLY A 113 -19.99 7.84 16.18
N ALA A 114 -20.99 7.44 16.97
CA ALA A 114 -21.79 6.21 16.86
C ALA A 114 -22.66 6.11 15.59
#